data_AF-A0A968QBS0-F1
#
_entry.id   AF-A0A968QBS0-F1
#
_cell.length_a   1.000
_cell.length_b   1.000
_cell.length_c   1.000
_cell.angle_alpha   90.00
_cell.angle_beta   90.00
_cell.angle_gamma   90.00
#
_symmetry.space_group_name_H-M   'P 1'
#
loop_
_entity.id
_entity.type
_entity.pdbx_description
1 polymer ?
#
loop_
_entity_poly.entity_id
_entity_poly.type
_entity_poly.pdbx_seq_one_letter_code
_entity_poly.pdbx_strand_id
1 'polypeptide(L)' 'MVFCFVVRPGVADYNSATAAKKMLDSTGQKVLGVIVNGADMRQEPYHYSSYYYTEKK' A
#
# COMPACT_ATOMS: atom_id res chain seq x y z
N MET A 1 18.16 1.60 9.95
CA MET A 1 17.25 2.35 9.06
C MET A 1 16.29 1.34 8.44
N VAL A 2 14.99 1.61 8.42
CA VAL A 2 13.96 0.75 7.81
C VAL A 2 13.08 1.59 6.90
N PHE A 3 12.56 0.98 5.84
CA PHE A 3 11.80 1.67 4.80
C PHE A 3 10.41 1.06 4.62
N CYS A 4 9.44 1.90 4.25
CA CYS A 4 8.13 1.48 3.80
C CYS A 4 7.98 1.86 2.33
N PHE A 5 7.45 0.94 1.53
CA PHE A 5 7.22 1.17 0.11
C PHE A 5 5.77 1.61 -0.10
N VAL A 6 5.53 2.82 -0.61
CA VAL A 6 4.17 3.37 -0.75
C VAL A 6 3.72 3.30 -2.22
N VAL A 7 2.51 2.79 -2.45
CA VAL A 7 1.94 2.61 -3.80
C VAL A 7 0.54 3.20 -3.86
N ARG A 8 0.20 3.91 -4.95
CA ARG A 8 -1.15 4.43 -5.20
C ARG A 8 -1.85 3.63 -6.31
N PRO A 9 -2.96 2.93 -6.02
CA PRO A 9 -3.77 2.28 -7.04
C PRO A 9 -4.30 3.27 -8.08
N GLY A 10 -4.38 2.85 -9.34
CA GLY A 10 -4.79 3.70 -10.47
C GLY A 10 -3.70 4.61 -11.05
N VAL A 11 -2.54 4.73 -10.37
CA VAL A 11 -1.32 5.33 -10.92
C VAL A 11 -0.27 4.27 -11.20
N ALA A 12 -0.03 3.40 -10.21
CA ALA A 12 0.85 2.25 -10.35
C ALA A 12 0.02 0.97 -10.47
N ASP A 13 0.28 0.21 -11.53
CA ASP A 13 -0.27 -1.13 -11.71
C ASP A 13 0.60 -2.20 -11.02
N TYR A 14 0.08 -3.42 -10.95
CA TYR A 14 0.74 -4.55 -10.30
C TYR A 14 2.15 -4.81 -10.83
N ASN A 15 2.37 -4.72 -12.14
CA ASN A 15 3.67 -5.02 -12.75
C ASN A 15 4.68 -3.96 -12.36
N SER A 16 4.31 -2.67 -12.44
CA SER A 16 5.18 -1.56 -12.05
C SER A 16 5.57 -1.62 -10.56
N ALA A 17 4.60 -1.89 -9.67
CA ALA A 17 4.84 -2.01 -8.24
C ALA A 17 5.73 -3.22 -7.91
N THR A 18 5.52 -4.34 -8.59
CA THR A 18 6.32 -5.56 -8.43
C THR A 18 7.76 -5.36 -8.90
N ALA A 19 7.95 -4.71 -10.05
CA ALA A 19 9.27 -4.39 -10.56
C ALA A 19 10.04 -3.48 -9.59
N ALA A 20 9.40 -2.42 -9.10
CA ALA A 20 9.99 -1.52 -8.11
C ALA A 20 10.35 -2.24 -6.80
N LYS A 21 9.47 -3.12 -6.31
CA LYS A 21 9.78 -3.95 -5.13
C LYS A 21 11.02 -4.82 -5.37
N LYS A 22 11.13 -5.49 -6.52
CA LYS A 22 12.29 -6.32 -6.86
C LYS A 22 13.59 -5.50 -6.94
N MET A 23 13.51 -4.28 -7.47
CA MET A 23 14.64 -3.35 -7.47
C MET A 23 15.04 -2.99 -6.04
N LEU A 24 14.10 -2.65 -5.16
CA LEU A 24 14.38 -2.35 -3.76
C LEU A 24 15.01 -3.54 -3.03
N ASP A 25 14.49 -4.75 -3.25
CA ASP A 25 15.02 -5.99 -2.69
C ASP A 25 16.50 -6.22 -3.11
N SER A 26 16.88 -5.80 -4.33
CA SER A 26 18.27 -5.90 -4.82
C SER A 26 19.25 -4.92 -4.16
N THR A 27 18.75 -3.85 -3.54
CA THR A 27 19.60 -2.82 -2.91
C THR A 27 20.09 -3.18 -1.51
N GLY A 28 19.64 -4.31 -0.94
CA GLY A 28 19.92 -4.68 0.45
C GLY A 28 19.21 -3.79 1.49
N GLN A 29 18.33 -2.88 1.06
CA GLN A 29 17.51 -2.06 1.95
C GLN A 29 16.41 -2.91 2.60
N LYS A 30 16.27 -2.79 3.92
CA LYS A 30 15.21 -3.47 4.67
C LYS A 30 13.88 -2.74 4.49
N VAL A 31 13.09 -3.19 3.52
CA VAL A 31 11.69 -2.77 3.32
C VAL A 31 10.79 -3.64 4.19
N LEU A 32 10.00 -3.02 5.07
CA LEU A 32 9.13 -3.74 6.00
C LEU A 32 7.84 -4.23 5.35
N GLY A 33 7.40 -3.56 4.29
CA GLY A 33 6.17 -3.89 3.59
C GLY A 33 5.75 -2.81 2.60
N VAL A 34 4.57 -3.02 2.02
CA VAL A 34 3.94 -2.10 1.07
C VAL A 34 2.75 -1.41 1.74
N ILE A 35 2.68 -0.09 1.61
CA ILE A 35 1.55 0.72 2.06
C ILE A 35 0.78 1.15 0.83
N VAL A 36 -0.47 0.71 0.72
CA VAL A 36 -1.37 1.14 -0.34
C VAL A 36 -2.03 2.44 0.09
N ASN A 37 -1.68 3.54 -0.57
CA ASN A 37 -2.21 4.87 -0.27
C ASN A 37 -3.26 5.29 -1.30
N GLY A 38 -4.45 5.67 -0.84
CA GLY A 38 -5.57 6.03 -1.72
C GLY A 38 -6.26 4.81 -2.33
N ALA A 39 -6.33 3.70 -1.60
CA ALA A 39 -7.16 2.55 -1.99
C ALA A 39 -8.65 2.95 -2.02
N ASP A 40 -9.42 2.37 -2.94
CA ASP A 40 -10.87 2.51 -2.94
C ASP A 40 -11.47 1.61 -1.86
N MET A 41 -11.80 2.21 -0.72
CA MET A 41 -12.32 1.50 0.45
C MET A 41 -13.68 0.83 0.19
N ARG A 42 -14.42 1.21 -0.86
CA ARG A 42 -15.68 0.55 -1.24
C ARG A 42 -15.43 -0.85 -1.81
N GLN A 43 -14.22 -1.09 -2.32
CA GLN A 43 -13.80 -2.37 -2.91
C GLN A 43 -13.06 -3.25 -1.91
N GLU A 44 -12.79 -2.75 -0.70
CA GLU A 44 -12.09 -3.51 0.34
C GLU A 44 -13.08 -4.44 1.07
N PRO A 45 -12.89 -5.77 1.00
CA PRO A 45 -13.86 -6.75 1.52
C PRO A 45 -13.94 -6.80 3.05
N TYR A 46 -12.95 -6.23 3.76
CA TYR A 46 -12.85 -6.28 5.21
C TYR A 46 -12.84 -4.88 5.83
N HIS A 47 -14.02 -4.40 6.24
CA HIS A 47 -14.30 -3.52 7.40
C HIS A 47 -13.33 -2.35 7.70
N TYR A 48 -12.66 -1.76 6.72
CA TYR A 48 -11.85 -0.56 6.98
C TYR A 48 -12.70 0.62 7.48
N SER A 49 -13.99 0.62 7.14
CA SER A 49 -14.99 1.57 7.64
C SER A 49 -15.12 1.58 9.17
N SER A 50 -14.93 0.45 9.86
CA SER A 50 -15.10 0.40 11.33
C SER A 50 -13.95 1.06 12.10
N TYR A 51 -12.77 1.23 11.47
CA TYR A 51 -11.57 1.77 12.12
C TYR A 51 -11.37 3.28 11.89
N TYR A 52 -11.91 3.84 10.81
CA TYR A 52 -11.69 5.25 10.43
C TYR A 52 -12.98 6.05 10.23
N TYR A 53 -14.11 5.38 10.01
CA TYR A 53 -15.43 6.00 9.86
C TYR A 53 -16.36 5.46 10.95
N THR A 54 -15.97 5.56 12.22
CA THR A 54 -16.98 5.62 13.28
C THR A 54 -17.78 6.88 13.02
N GLU A 55 -19.00 6.72 12.51
CA GLU A 55 -19.88 7.82 12.16
C GLU A 55 -19.87 8.88 13.27
N LYS A 56 -19.48 10.11 12.92
CA LYS A 56 -19.95 11.27 13.67
C LYS A 56 -21.46 11.32 13.45
N LYS A 57 -22.22 10.78 14.40
CA LYS A 57 -23.62 11.15 14.63
C LYS A 57 -23.70 11.89 15.95
#